data_AF-A0A2P8VQY7-F1
#
_entry.id   AF-A0A2P8VQY7-F1
#
_cell.length_a   1.000
_cell.length_b   1.000
_cell.length_c   1.000
_cell.angle_alpha   90.00
_cell.angle_beta   90.00
_cell.angle_gamma   90.00
#
_symmetry.space_group_name_H-M   'P 1'
#
loop_
_entity.id
_entity.type
_entity.pdbx_description
1 polymer ?
#
loop_
_entity_poly.entity_id
_entity_poly.type
_entity_poly.pdbx_seq_one_letter_code
_entity_poly.pdbx_strand_id
1 'polypeptide(L)'
;MDFARSTPRSGYTLPVFACAGAVAALRCLVEASDRPATVTLDLLNPPQPANIPIAQLAPLPDGSVLAITHSDPGDNLDLTRHTPLWSVVAWGDSNQLEPIQIEGGEGIGRQSDRENAPAIYRYARELITYNLTALIPPGKTLRVTIILPEGRALSDRTSNAAFGVVDGLSLLGTAGISEPLSAPGQLDQSRAILRDKATQYRHLV
;
A
#
# COMPACT_ATOMS: atom_id res chain seq x y z
N MET A 1 1.68 -29.40 25.66
CA MET A 1 1.49 -27.94 25.68
C MET A 1 0.50 -27.62 24.58
N ASP A 2 -0.75 -27.37 24.97
CA ASP A 2 -1.79 -26.91 24.04
C ASP A 2 -1.43 -25.50 23.59
N PHE A 3 -0.84 -25.40 22.40
CA PHE A 3 -0.96 -24.16 21.64
C PHE A 3 -2.42 -24.08 21.22
N ALA A 4 -3.23 -23.35 21.99
CA ALA A 4 -4.50 -22.86 21.47
C ALA A 4 -4.18 -22.16 20.15
N ARG A 5 -4.49 -22.80 19.03
CA ARG A 5 -4.20 -22.29 17.68
C ARG A 5 -5.09 -21.07 17.46
N SER A 6 -4.63 -19.90 17.88
CA SER A 6 -5.28 -18.64 17.52
C SER A 6 -5.25 -18.54 16.01
N THR A 7 -6.39 -18.22 15.40
CA THR A 7 -6.48 -17.98 13.96
C THR A 7 -5.47 -16.88 13.59
N PRO A 8 -4.58 -17.11 12.61
CA PRO A 8 -3.60 -16.11 12.19
C PRO A 8 -4.29 -14.81 11.79
N ARG A 9 -3.71 -13.67 12.18
CA ARG A 9 -4.27 -12.36 11.92
C ARG A 9 -3.95 -11.90 10.50
N SER A 10 -4.96 -11.50 9.73
CA SER A 10 -4.75 -10.78 8.46
C SER A 10 -4.32 -9.34 8.73
N GLY A 11 -3.58 -8.74 7.80
CA GLY A 11 -3.24 -7.33 7.83
C GLY A 11 -3.61 -6.64 6.53
N TYR A 12 -2.87 -5.59 6.20
CA TYR A 12 -3.08 -4.83 4.98
C TYR A 12 -1.86 -4.88 4.06
N THR A 13 -2.09 -4.68 2.77
CA THR A 13 -1.01 -4.58 1.77
C THR A 13 -0.40 -3.17 1.78
N LEU A 14 0.85 -3.03 1.29
CA LEU A 14 1.53 -1.73 1.22
C LEU A 14 0.72 -0.60 0.57
N PRO A 15 -0.05 -0.82 -0.52
CA PRO A 15 -0.91 0.20 -1.10
C PRO A 15 -1.86 0.86 -0.11
N VAL A 16 -2.36 0.12 0.88
CA VAL A 16 -3.28 0.63 1.91
C VAL A 16 -2.58 1.64 2.81
N PHE A 17 -1.37 1.33 3.25
CA PHE A 17 -0.56 2.23 4.10
C PHE A 17 -0.10 3.48 3.33
N ALA A 18 0.27 3.33 2.05
CA ALA A 18 0.60 4.45 1.18
C ALA A 18 -0.61 5.38 0.96
N CYS A 19 -1.79 4.80 0.71
CA CYS A 19 -3.04 5.54 0.56
C CYS A 19 -3.42 6.29 1.84
N ALA A 20 -3.33 5.66 3.01
CA ALA A 20 -3.64 6.29 4.29
C ALA A 20 -2.72 7.51 4.56
N GLY A 21 -1.42 7.37 4.28
CA GLY A 21 -0.49 8.48 4.35
C GLY A 21 -0.89 9.62 3.40
N ALA A 22 -1.22 9.29 2.14
CA ALA A 22 -1.62 10.31 1.17
C ALA A 22 -2.90 11.05 1.57
N VAL A 23 -3.90 10.35 2.13
CA VAL A 23 -5.13 10.95 2.65
C VAL A 23 -4.83 11.87 3.84
N ALA A 24 -4.01 11.44 4.79
CA ALA A 24 -3.63 12.27 5.94
C ALA A 24 -2.88 13.54 5.51
N ALA A 25 -1.93 13.38 4.57
CA ALA A 25 -1.18 14.49 3.99
C ALA A 25 -2.09 15.48 3.24
N LEU A 26 -3.04 14.98 2.43
CA LEU A 26 -3.99 15.83 1.73
C LEU A 26 -4.92 16.59 2.67
N ARG A 27 -5.44 15.94 3.72
CA ARG A 27 -6.28 16.59 4.74
C ARG A 27 -5.56 17.76 5.39
N CYS A 28 -4.31 17.55 5.81
CA CYS A 28 -3.48 18.61 6.37
C CYS A 28 -3.06 19.67 5.34
N LEU A 29 -2.93 19.31 4.05
CA LEU A 29 -2.61 20.25 2.97
C LEU A 29 -3.81 21.17 2.66
N VAL A 30 -5.03 20.65 2.74
CA VAL A 30 -6.28 21.42 2.60
C VAL A 30 -6.52 22.29 3.83
N GLU A 31 -6.36 21.71 5.01
CA GLU A 31 -6.59 22.38 6.29
C GLU A 31 -5.46 22.04 7.27
N ALA A 32 -4.56 23.00 7.56
CA ALA A 32 -3.37 22.76 8.37
C ALA A 32 -3.64 22.26 9.81
N SER A 33 -4.86 22.50 10.33
CA SER A 33 -5.35 21.99 11.61
C SER A 33 -5.84 20.54 11.57
N ASP A 34 -6.22 20.02 10.40
CA ASP A 34 -6.70 18.64 10.25
C ASP A 34 -5.52 17.66 10.24
N ARG A 35 -5.16 17.18 11.43
CA ARG A 35 -4.02 16.30 11.67
C ARG A 35 -4.48 14.97 12.28
N PRO A 36 -5.06 14.06 11.48
CA PRO A 36 -5.63 12.82 11.98
C PRO A 36 -4.55 11.85 12.46
N ALA A 37 -4.73 11.29 13.66
CA ALA A 37 -3.89 10.18 14.16
C ALA A 37 -4.23 8.83 13.49
N THR A 38 -5.39 8.74 12.83
CA THR A 38 -5.86 7.55 12.11
C THR A 38 -6.69 7.99 10.92
N VAL A 39 -6.51 7.32 9.78
CA VAL A 39 -7.31 7.50 8.59
C VAL A 39 -8.15 6.26 8.34
N THR A 40 -9.43 6.44 8.09
CA THR A 40 -10.31 5.39 7.55
C THR A 40 -10.29 5.47 6.03
N LEU A 41 -9.93 4.37 5.39
CA LEU A 41 -9.97 4.20 3.94
C LEU A 41 -11.13 3.30 3.54
N ASP A 42 -11.66 3.52 2.36
CA ASP A 42 -12.51 2.55 1.67
C ASP A 42 -11.63 1.69 0.76
N LEU A 43 -11.47 0.41 1.12
CA LEU A 43 -10.78 -0.56 0.28
C LEU A 43 -11.63 -0.87 -0.95
N LEU A 44 -10.98 -1.18 -2.07
CA LEU A 44 -11.68 -1.55 -3.31
C LEU A 44 -11.88 -3.07 -3.47
N ASN A 45 -11.06 -3.87 -2.80
CA ASN A 45 -11.10 -5.32 -2.92
C ASN A 45 -10.50 -5.98 -1.65
N PRO A 46 -11.30 -6.67 -0.83
CA PRO A 46 -12.76 -6.57 -0.80
C PRO A 46 -13.22 -5.14 -0.42
N PRO A 47 -14.41 -4.68 -0.87
CA PRO A 47 -14.96 -3.38 -0.46
C PRO A 47 -15.29 -3.35 1.04
N GLN A 48 -14.47 -2.67 1.83
CA GLN A 48 -14.66 -2.52 3.28
C GLN A 48 -13.81 -1.38 3.85
N PRO A 49 -14.18 -0.81 5.01
CA PRO A 49 -13.37 0.20 5.67
C PRO A 49 -12.08 -0.40 6.27
N ALA A 50 -10.99 0.37 6.24
CA ALA A 50 -9.72 0.05 6.89
C ALA A 50 -9.22 1.25 7.69
N ASN A 51 -8.98 1.05 8.99
CA ASN A 51 -8.46 2.09 9.88
C ASN A 51 -6.93 1.95 9.99
N ILE A 52 -6.22 2.95 9.48
CA ILE A 52 -4.75 2.92 9.41
C ILE A 52 -4.18 4.04 10.29
N PRO A 53 -3.31 3.70 11.25
CA PRO A 53 -2.66 4.71 12.09
C PRO A 53 -1.67 5.54 11.27
N ILE A 54 -1.64 6.84 11.54
CA ILE A 54 -0.67 7.78 10.98
C ILE A 54 0.40 7.99 12.03
N ALA A 55 1.63 7.55 11.75
CA ALA A 55 2.72 7.61 12.70
C ALA A 55 3.26 9.04 12.84
N GLN A 56 3.42 9.74 11.72
CA GLN A 56 3.87 11.14 11.69
C GLN A 56 3.21 11.90 10.55
N LEU A 57 3.05 13.21 10.74
CA LEU A 57 2.47 14.13 9.77
C LEU A 57 3.14 15.50 9.93
N ALA A 58 3.71 16.01 8.84
CA ALA A 58 4.50 17.23 8.86
C ALA A 58 4.36 18.03 7.56
N PRO A 59 3.93 19.31 7.62
CA PRO A 59 4.12 20.24 6.53
C PRO A 59 5.61 20.46 6.27
N LEU A 60 5.99 20.55 5.00
CA LEU A 60 7.37 20.77 4.55
C LEU A 60 7.56 22.21 4.07
N PRO A 61 8.81 22.73 4.04
CA PRO A 61 9.10 24.11 3.64
C PRO A 61 8.68 24.47 2.21
N ASP A 62 8.59 23.48 1.32
CA ASP A 62 8.17 23.65 -0.07
C ASP A 62 6.64 23.72 -0.25
N GLY A 63 5.89 23.66 0.85
CA GLY A 63 4.43 23.69 0.85
C GLY A 63 3.77 22.33 0.65
N SER A 64 4.55 21.26 0.47
CA SER A 64 4.03 19.89 0.50
C SER A 64 3.79 19.42 1.94
N VAL A 65 3.12 18.27 2.09
CA VAL A 65 2.90 17.62 3.38
C VAL A 65 3.39 16.18 3.30
N LEU A 66 4.23 15.77 4.25
CA LEU A 66 4.67 14.40 4.45
C LEU A 66 3.79 13.72 5.51
N ALA A 67 3.31 12.53 5.20
CA ALA A 67 2.75 11.59 6.18
C ALA A 67 3.56 10.29 6.18
N ILE A 68 3.70 9.70 7.37
CA ILE A 68 4.39 8.43 7.57
C ILE A 68 3.40 7.43 8.16
N THR A 69 3.32 6.26 7.52
CA THR A 69 2.66 5.06 8.04
C THR A 69 3.68 3.94 8.21
N HIS A 70 3.34 2.91 8.97
CA HIS A 70 4.16 1.70 9.07
C HIS A 70 3.33 0.52 8.59
N SER A 71 3.94 -0.31 7.75
CA SER A 71 3.27 -1.51 7.25
C SER A 71 2.96 -2.50 8.37
N ASP A 72 1.79 -3.13 8.25
CA ASP A 72 1.37 -4.24 9.09
C ASP A 72 0.62 -5.28 8.23
N PRO A 73 1.34 -6.28 7.72
CA PRO A 73 0.77 -7.34 6.89
C PRO A 73 0.14 -8.48 7.71
N GLY A 74 -0.18 -8.27 8.99
CA GLY A 74 -0.84 -9.29 9.81
C GLY A 74 0.18 -10.24 10.42
N ASP A 75 -0.02 -11.56 10.30
CA ASP A 75 0.94 -12.59 10.72
C ASP A 75 1.70 -13.22 9.54
N ASN A 76 1.54 -12.66 8.34
CA ASN A 76 2.24 -13.11 7.13
C ASN A 76 3.77 -12.88 7.24
N LEU A 77 4.60 -13.86 6.90
CA LEU A 77 6.02 -13.67 6.68
C LEU A 77 6.23 -12.75 5.46
N ASP A 78 6.44 -11.47 5.75
CA ASP A 78 6.51 -10.40 4.77
C ASP A 78 7.76 -9.56 5.04
N LEU A 79 8.60 -9.42 4.02
CA LEU A 79 9.87 -8.67 4.10
C LEU A 79 9.67 -7.19 4.43
N THR A 80 8.48 -6.68 4.13
CA THR A 80 8.16 -5.26 4.27
C THR A 80 7.49 -4.96 5.59
N ARG A 81 7.31 -5.93 6.49
CA ARG A 81 6.66 -5.75 7.79
C ARG A 81 7.34 -4.65 8.63
N HIS A 82 6.52 -3.75 9.19
CA HIS A 82 6.92 -2.63 10.04
C HIS A 82 7.89 -1.63 9.41
N THR A 83 8.12 -1.71 8.10
CA THR A 83 8.89 -0.70 7.38
C THR A 83 8.07 0.58 7.24
N PRO A 84 8.70 1.76 7.32
CA PRO A 84 8.00 3.02 7.10
C PRO A 84 7.60 3.19 5.64
N LEU A 85 6.43 3.77 5.41
CA LEU A 85 5.98 4.26 4.12
C LEU A 85 5.73 5.76 4.23
N TRP A 86 6.28 6.50 3.28
CA TRP A 86 6.21 7.95 3.25
C TRP A 86 5.34 8.37 2.06
N SER A 87 4.34 9.20 2.32
CA SER A 87 3.49 9.80 1.31
C SER A 87 3.65 11.30 1.37
N VAL A 88 4.20 11.89 0.31
CA VAL A 88 4.37 13.35 0.18
C VAL A 88 3.31 13.84 -0.79
N VAL A 89 2.46 14.75 -0.33
CA VAL A 89 1.37 15.33 -1.14
C VAL A 89 1.59 16.82 -1.31
N ALA A 90 1.50 17.28 -2.54
CA ALA A 90 1.58 18.68 -2.91
C ALA A 90 0.45 19.03 -3.89
N TRP A 91 0.14 20.31 -4.01
CA TRP A 91 -0.66 20.79 -5.13
C TRP A 91 0.09 20.55 -6.45
N GLY A 92 -0.64 20.15 -7.48
CA GLY A 92 -0.12 19.97 -8.83
C GLY A 92 0.23 21.31 -9.48
N ASP A 93 0.99 21.23 -10.57
CA ASP A 93 1.39 22.41 -11.33
C ASP A 93 0.20 22.97 -12.14
N SER A 94 0.27 24.26 -12.51
CA SER A 94 -0.80 24.92 -13.28
C SER A 94 -1.10 24.25 -14.63
N ASN A 95 -0.12 23.51 -15.17
CA ASN A 95 -0.22 22.83 -16.47
C ASN A 95 -0.57 21.34 -16.32
N GLN A 96 -0.78 20.85 -15.09
CA GLN A 96 -1.14 19.46 -14.85
C GLN A 96 -2.59 19.22 -15.28
N LEU A 97 -2.77 18.32 -16.24
CA LEU A 97 -4.10 17.97 -16.77
C LEU A 97 -4.81 16.94 -15.89
N GLU A 98 -4.06 15.97 -15.36
CA GLU A 98 -4.61 14.90 -14.53
C GLU A 98 -4.94 15.41 -13.12
N PRO A 99 -6.12 15.09 -12.55
CA PRO A 99 -6.48 15.50 -11.19
C PRO A 99 -5.49 15.03 -10.13
N ILE A 100 -4.92 13.82 -10.31
CA ILE A 100 -3.97 13.21 -9.38
C ILE A 100 -2.84 12.58 -10.19
N GLN A 101 -1.62 13.07 -9.98
CA GLN A 101 -0.39 12.49 -10.50
C GLN A 101 0.29 11.68 -9.39
N ILE A 102 0.42 10.37 -9.59
CA ILE A 102 1.06 9.46 -8.62
C ILE A 102 2.47 9.11 -9.11
N GLU A 103 3.46 9.48 -8.30
CA GLU A 103 4.89 9.35 -8.56
C GLU A 103 5.56 8.39 -7.58
N GLY A 104 6.66 7.77 -8.01
CA GLY A 104 7.52 6.95 -7.16
C GLY A 104 8.80 7.71 -6.81
N GLY A 105 9.06 7.91 -5.53
CA GLY A 105 10.30 8.46 -4.99
C GLY A 105 11.30 7.36 -4.62
N GLU A 106 12.15 7.62 -3.61
CA GLU A 106 13.18 6.69 -3.17
C GLU A 106 12.60 5.32 -2.78
N GLY A 107 13.31 4.25 -3.18
CA GLY A 107 12.98 2.86 -2.91
C GLY A 107 11.71 2.33 -3.58
N ILE A 108 11.00 3.13 -4.39
CA ILE A 108 10.04 2.60 -5.37
C ILE A 108 10.82 2.14 -6.59
N GLY A 109 10.65 0.86 -6.93
CA GLY A 109 11.30 0.25 -8.08
C GLY A 109 10.85 0.86 -9.40
N ARG A 110 11.64 0.62 -10.45
CA ARG A 110 11.42 1.15 -11.79
C ARG A 110 11.33 0.02 -12.81
N GLN A 111 10.40 0.12 -13.75
CA GLN A 111 10.19 -0.87 -14.81
C GLN A 111 11.14 -0.59 -15.98
N SER A 112 12.18 -1.40 -16.13
CA SER A 112 13.22 -1.21 -17.15
C SER A 112 12.67 -1.34 -18.57
N ASP A 113 11.60 -2.11 -18.76
CA ASP A 113 10.92 -2.36 -20.03
C ASP A 113 9.81 -1.35 -20.35
N ARG A 114 9.48 -0.45 -19.43
CA ARG A 114 8.39 0.55 -19.57
C ARG A 114 8.85 1.96 -19.29
N GLU A 115 9.84 2.42 -20.06
CA GLU A 115 10.32 3.82 -20.00
C GLU A 115 10.68 4.29 -18.58
N ASN A 116 11.18 3.37 -17.74
CA ASN A 116 11.55 3.66 -16.35
C ASN A 116 10.35 4.14 -15.48
N ALA A 117 9.14 3.70 -15.82
CA ALA A 117 7.93 3.99 -15.05
C ALA A 117 8.05 3.46 -13.62
N PRO A 118 7.53 4.19 -12.61
CA PRO A 118 7.54 3.71 -11.23
C PRO A 118 6.69 2.44 -11.11
N ALA A 119 7.17 1.46 -10.35
CA ALA A 119 6.55 0.16 -10.11
C ALA A 119 5.34 0.26 -9.15
N ILE A 120 4.43 1.18 -9.45
CA ILE A 120 3.17 1.42 -8.74
C ILE A 120 2.05 0.83 -9.59
N TYR A 121 1.50 -0.30 -9.13
CA TYR A 121 0.58 -1.11 -9.91
C TYR A 121 -0.87 -0.63 -9.80
N ARG A 122 -1.72 -1.19 -10.67
CA ARG A 122 -3.12 -0.81 -10.87
C ARG A 122 -3.90 -0.59 -9.57
N TYR A 123 -3.94 -1.59 -8.68
CA TYR A 123 -4.70 -1.50 -7.44
C TYR A 123 -4.27 -0.32 -6.56
N ALA A 124 -2.97 -0.06 -6.45
CA ALA A 124 -2.46 1.06 -5.67
C ALA A 124 -2.90 2.40 -6.24
N ARG A 125 -2.83 2.55 -7.57
CA ARG A 125 -3.30 3.76 -8.27
C ARG A 125 -4.79 3.97 -8.07
N GLU A 126 -5.59 2.92 -8.27
CA GLU A 126 -7.04 2.98 -8.10
C GLU A 126 -7.42 3.32 -6.65
N LEU A 127 -6.79 2.68 -5.66
CA LEU A 127 -7.08 2.89 -4.24
C LEU A 127 -6.76 4.33 -3.81
N ILE A 128 -5.58 4.84 -4.20
CA ILE A 128 -5.14 6.22 -3.89
C ILE A 128 -6.10 7.21 -4.58
N THR A 129 -6.34 7.06 -5.88
CA THR A 129 -7.23 7.96 -6.62
C THR A 129 -8.63 7.98 -6.02
N TYR A 130 -9.20 6.81 -5.72
CA TYR A 130 -10.54 6.70 -5.14
C TYR A 130 -10.67 7.46 -3.82
N ASN A 131 -9.75 7.24 -2.89
CA ASN A 131 -9.82 7.83 -1.54
C ASN A 131 -9.42 9.32 -1.51
N LEU A 132 -8.67 9.82 -2.49
CA LEU A 132 -8.28 11.23 -2.55
C LEU A 132 -9.26 12.11 -3.32
N THR A 133 -9.93 11.59 -4.35
CA THR A 133 -10.71 12.40 -5.32
C THR A 133 -11.73 13.31 -4.63
N ALA A 134 -12.47 12.79 -3.65
CA ALA A 134 -13.51 13.56 -2.94
C ALA A 134 -12.95 14.65 -2.02
N LEU A 135 -11.65 14.60 -1.70
CA LEU A 135 -10.97 15.54 -0.81
C LEU A 135 -10.30 16.69 -1.58
N ILE A 136 -10.28 16.63 -2.92
CA ILE A 136 -9.63 17.66 -3.75
C ILE A 136 -10.56 18.86 -3.88
N PRO A 137 -10.12 20.08 -3.49
CA PRO A 137 -10.90 21.29 -3.71
C PRO A 137 -11.11 21.57 -5.22
N PRO A 138 -12.23 22.22 -5.60
CA PRO A 138 -12.48 22.58 -7.00
C PRO A 138 -11.33 23.39 -7.63
N GLY A 139 -10.94 23.01 -8.85
CA GLY A 139 -9.88 23.68 -9.60
C GLY A 139 -8.45 23.39 -9.12
N LYS A 140 -8.27 22.44 -8.20
CA LYS A 140 -6.95 21.96 -7.78
C LYS A 140 -6.65 20.59 -8.37
N THR A 141 -5.36 20.34 -8.56
CA THR A 141 -4.79 19.03 -8.92
C THR A 141 -3.77 18.64 -7.84
N LEU A 142 -3.40 17.37 -7.78
CA LEU A 142 -2.47 16.84 -6.77
C LEU A 142 -1.29 16.14 -7.41
N ARG A 143 -0.15 16.26 -6.74
CA ARG A 143 1.01 15.39 -6.92
C ARG A 143 1.19 14.57 -5.65
N VAL A 144 1.23 13.25 -5.80
CA VAL A 144 1.39 12.29 -4.71
C VAL A 144 2.65 11.48 -4.97
N THR A 145 3.68 11.68 -4.14
CA THR A 145 4.93 10.92 -4.22
C THR A 145 4.96 9.88 -3.12
N ILE A 146 5.07 8.61 -3.50
CA ILE A 146 5.24 7.51 -2.55
C ILE A 146 6.72 7.15 -2.44
N ILE A 147 7.21 7.02 -1.22
CA ILE A 147 8.59 6.70 -0.89
C ILE A 147 8.61 5.50 0.06
N LEU A 148 9.49 4.55 -0.23
CA LEU A 148 9.78 3.39 0.60
C LEU A 148 11.26 3.50 1.02
N PRO A 149 11.61 4.15 2.14
CA PRO A 149 13.01 4.46 2.47
C PRO A 149 13.93 3.24 2.49
N GLU A 150 13.40 2.07 2.87
CA GLU A 150 14.13 0.80 2.91
C GLU A 150 14.00 -0.01 1.61
N GLY A 151 13.23 0.48 0.64
CA GLY A 151 12.81 -0.28 -0.54
C GLY A 151 13.96 -0.75 -1.41
N ARG A 152 15.00 0.07 -1.60
CA ARG A 152 16.20 -0.31 -2.36
C ARG A 152 16.94 -1.48 -1.71
N ALA A 153 17.16 -1.42 -0.40
CA ALA A 153 17.85 -2.48 0.33
C ALA A 153 17.01 -3.77 0.39
N LEU A 154 15.69 -3.64 0.51
CA LEU A 154 14.78 -4.78 0.57
C LEU A 154 14.58 -5.44 -0.80
N SER A 155 14.65 -4.68 -1.90
CA SER A 155 14.42 -5.23 -3.25
C SER A 155 15.42 -6.31 -3.64
N ASP A 156 16.65 -6.24 -3.14
CA ASP A 156 17.70 -7.24 -3.40
C ASP A 156 17.35 -8.62 -2.83
N ARG A 157 16.39 -8.68 -1.90
CA ARG A 157 15.88 -9.91 -1.27
C ARG A 157 14.57 -10.39 -1.90
N THR A 158 14.20 -9.82 -3.05
CA THR A 158 12.97 -10.17 -3.78
C THR A 158 13.30 -10.66 -5.19
N SER A 159 12.31 -11.27 -5.85
CA SER A 159 12.44 -11.66 -7.26
C SER A 159 12.13 -10.52 -8.24
N ASN A 160 11.96 -9.27 -7.78
CA ASN A 160 11.51 -8.14 -8.61
C ASN A 160 12.40 -7.90 -9.84
N ALA A 161 13.72 -8.01 -9.68
CA ALA A 161 14.67 -7.83 -10.78
C ALA A 161 14.46 -8.84 -11.92
N ALA A 162 14.04 -10.08 -11.60
CA ALA A 162 13.72 -11.10 -12.59
C ALA A 162 12.45 -10.75 -13.41
N PHE A 163 11.62 -9.83 -12.90
CA PHE A 163 10.43 -9.31 -13.58
C PHE A 163 10.64 -7.90 -14.15
N GLY A 164 11.89 -7.44 -14.29
CA GLY A 164 12.21 -6.14 -14.89
C GLY A 164 11.99 -4.93 -13.97
N VAL A 165 11.79 -5.16 -12.67
CA VAL A 165 11.71 -4.08 -11.67
C VAL A 165 13.04 -3.96 -10.93
N VAL A 166 13.70 -2.82 -11.08
CA VAL A 166 15.03 -2.54 -10.51
C VAL A 166 14.98 -1.35 -9.56
N ASP A 167 16.05 -1.16 -8.77
CA ASP A 167 16.27 0.01 -7.91
C ASP A 167 15.27 0.25 -6.76
N GLY A 168 14.38 -0.71 -6.49
CA GLY A 168 13.44 -0.61 -5.38
C GLY A 168 12.32 -1.66 -5.39
N LEU A 169 11.40 -1.52 -4.45
CA LEU A 169 10.23 -2.38 -4.31
C LEU A 169 9.08 -1.91 -5.19
N SER A 170 8.28 -2.85 -5.67
CA SER A 170 6.99 -2.56 -6.28
C SER A 170 5.96 -2.18 -5.20
N LEU A 171 5.17 -1.14 -5.44
CA LEU A 171 3.93 -0.92 -4.70
C LEU A 171 2.84 -1.80 -5.33
N LEU A 172 2.93 -3.11 -5.03
CA LEU A 172 2.10 -4.16 -5.59
C LEU A 172 0.96 -4.57 -4.65
N GLY A 173 -0.06 -5.17 -5.24
CA GLY A 173 -1.23 -5.70 -4.54
C GLY A 173 -2.38 -5.86 -5.54
N THR A 174 -3.19 -6.89 -5.36
CA THR A 174 -4.46 -7.07 -6.10
C THR A 174 -5.68 -6.84 -5.21
N ALA A 175 -5.44 -6.71 -3.91
CA ALA A 175 -6.41 -6.51 -2.85
C ALA A 175 -5.77 -5.71 -1.71
N GLY A 176 -6.61 -5.17 -0.82
CA GLY A 176 -6.18 -4.39 0.33
C GLY A 176 -5.76 -5.25 1.52
N ILE A 177 -6.19 -6.51 1.55
CA ILE A 177 -5.94 -7.43 2.66
C ILE A 177 -4.71 -8.28 2.38
N SER A 178 -3.81 -8.31 3.35
CA SER A 178 -2.69 -9.25 3.40
C SER A 178 -3.13 -10.48 4.19
N GLU A 179 -3.45 -11.54 3.45
CA GLU A 179 -3.84 -12.81 4.06
C GLU A 179 -2.63 -13.52 4.68
N PRO A 180 -2.78 -14.15 5.85
CA PRO A 180 -1.68 -14.78 6.59
C PRO A 180 -1.31 -16.15 5.99
N LEU A 181 -0.98 -16.19 4.71
CA LEU A 181 -0.77 -17.41 3.93
C LEU A 181 0.49 -18.19 4.33
N SER A 182 1.41 -17.53 5.02
CA SER A 182 2.64 -18.15 5.53
C SER A 182 2.65 -18.32 7.06
N ALA A 183 1.50 -18.14 7.73
CA ALA A 183 1.40 -18.34 9.16
C ALA A 183 1.43 -19.85 9.54
N PRO A 184 1.90 -20.19 10.76
CA PRO A 184 1.89 -21.57 11.25
C PRO A 184 0.48 -22.18 11.20
N GLY A 185 0.37 -23.40 10.69
CA GLY A 185 -0.91 -24.12 10.56
C GLY A 185 -1.66 -23.87 9.25
N GLN A 186 -1.28 -22.87 8.45
CA GLN A 186 -1.93 -22.60 7.16
C GLN A 186 -1.75 -23.74 6.15
N LEU A 187 -0.61 -24.43 6.18
CA LEU A 187 -0.37 -25.61 5.36
C LEU A 187 -1.33 -26.75 5.72
N ASP A 188 -1.53 -27.00 7.02
CA ASP A 188 -2.45 -28.03 7.49
C ASP A 188 -3.89 -27.70 7.09
N GLN A 189 -4.30 -26.44 7.24
CA GLN A 189 -5.62 -25.97 6.83
C GLN A 189 -5.83 -26.09 5.31
N SER A 190 -4.85 -25.66 4.51
CA SER A 190 -4.89 -25.77 3.05
C SER A 190 -5.01 -27.23 2.60
N ARG A 191 -4.27 -28.15 3.26
CA ARG A 191 -4.37 -29.60 3.00
C ARG A 191 -5.75 -30.14 3.36
N ALA A 192 -6.35 -29.70 4.46
CA ALA A 192 -7.70 -30.12 4.86
C ALA A 192 -8.75 -29.66 3.83
N ILE A 193 -8.68 -28.39 3.41
CA ILE A 193 -9.58 -27.81 2.38
C ILE A 193 -9.43 -28.58 1.06
N LEU A 194 -8.19 -28.84 0.63
CA LEU A 194 -7.94 -29.55 -0.62
C LEU A 194 -8.48 -30.99 -0.58
N ARG A 195 -8.30 -31.70 0.55
CA ARG A 195 -8.86 -33.05 0.74
C ARG A 195 -10.37 -33.04 0.66
N ASP A 196 -11.03 -32.12 1.35
CA ASP A 196 -12.49 -32.00 1.32
C ASP A 196 -12.99 -31.74 -0.10
N LYS A 197 -12.42 -30.75 -0.80
CA LYS A 197 -12.77 -30.45 -2.20
C LYS A 197 -12.52 -31.64 -3.13
N ALA A 198 -11.44 -32.39 -2.95
CA ALA A 198 -11.14 -33.57 -3.77
C ALA A 198 -12.18 -34.70 -3.59
N THR A 199 -12.90 -34.75 -2.47
CA THR A 199 -14.04 -35.69 -2.31
C THR A 199 -15.28 -35.25 -3.07
N GLN A 200 -15.46 -33.93 -3.26
CA GLN A 200 -16.65 -33.34 -3.87
C GLN A 200 -16.49 -33.14 -5.38
N TYR A 201 -15.26 -32.91 -5.84
CA TYR A 201 -14.97 -32.57 -7.23
C TYR A 201 -13.95 -33.54 -7.82
N ARG A 202 -14.27 -34.08 -9.01
CA ARG A 202 -13.40 -34.98 -9.77
C ARG A 202 -12.20 -34.26 -10.40
N HIS A 203 -12.34 -32.94 -10.59
CA HIS A 203 -11.32 -32.04 -11.12
C HIS A 203 -11.33 -30.76 -10.28
N LEU A 204 -10.16 -30.32 -9.82
CA LEU A 204 -9.96 -29.06 -9.11
C LEU A 204 -9.23 -28.11 -10.06
N VAL A 205 -9.74 -26.88 -10.19
CA VAL A 205 -9.07 -25.75 -10.86
C VAL A 205 -8.68 -24.74 -9.79
#